data_AF-A0A125Q163-F1
#
_entry.id   AF-A0A125Q163-F1
#
_cell.length_a   1.000
_cell.length_b   1.000
_cell.length_c   1.000
_cell.angle_alpha   90.00
_cell.angle_beta   90.00
_cell.angle_gamma   90.00
#
_symmetry.space_group_name_H-M   'P 1'
#
loop_
_entity.id
_entity.type
_entity.pdbx_description
1 polymer ?
#
loop_
_entity_poly.entity_id
_entity_poly.type
_entity_poly.pdbx_seq_one_letter_code
_entity_poly.pdbx_strand_id
1 'polypeptide(L)'
;MGCEQWREILSAQLDGEETPAERTAADDHLGRCAGCRDWFALAATLTRRSRLTLVAPDQPRPGLVALSPAQPSPPPAGPEPDRSRPALVGPDLAGVVLATLPAPRRWRERLVLSLRAGLALIGALQLVLGLVQVGRGPAGGHAHGALDTLTSGHLWHESAAWNIAVGAGFLFVAARRTPTSGLLPTLSAFVGALVLLSANDLVTGRVDPTRLVSHGFLLAGYLIVVALSRPRLRPDGPAGRGRPDRPAWRLPREDGPTPTPALRLLPPHPGSAHTHDRTAA
;
A
#
# COMPACT_ATOMS: atom_id res chain seq x y z
N MET A 1 22.98 -16.01 -25.49
CA MET A 1 21.90 -15.81 -24.52
C MET A 1 20.61 -15.59 -25.28
N GLY A 2 19.56 -16.34 -24.97
CA GLY A 2 18.24 -16.10 -25.56
C GLY A 2 17.52 -14.92 -24.90
N CYS A 3 16.36 -14.56 -25.44
CA CYS A 3 15.58 -13.42 -24.94
C CYS A 3 15.05 -13.66 -23.53
N GLU A 4 14.86 -14.90 -23.11
CA GLU A 4 14.47 -15.29 -21.75
C GLU A 4 15.49 -14.85 -20.70
N GLN A 5 16.78 -15.07 -20.95
CA GLN A 5 17.85 -14.67 -20.03
C GLN A 5 17.94 -13.14 -19.92
N TRP A 6 17.76 -12.42 -21.02
CA TRP A 6 17.72 -10.96 -21.01
C TRP A 6 16.50 -10.40 -20.28
N ARG A 7 15.35 -11.07 -20.39
CA ARG A 7 14.14 -10.68 -19.63
C ARG A 7 14.31 -10.86 -18.12
N GLU A 8 15.08 -11.85 -17.68
CA GLU A 8 15.43 -12.01 -16.26
C GLU A 8 16.26 -10.82 -15.76
N ILE A 9 17.32 -10.45 -16.50
CA ILE A 9 18.16 -9.28 -16.17
C ILE A 9 17.32 -7.99 -16.20
N LEU A 10 16.49 -7.80 -17.24
CA LEU A 10 15.60 -6.64 -17.35
C LEU A 10 14.54 -6.61 -16.24
N SER A 11 14.09 -7.78 -15.73
CA SER A 11 13.21 -7.82 -14.56
C SER A 11 13.94 -7.35 -13.31
N ALA A 12 15.17 -7.80 -13.08
CA ALA A 12 16.00 -7.34 -11.97
C ALA A 12 16.22 -5.80 -12.03
N GLN A 13 16.34 -5.23 -13.23
CA GLN A 13 16.41 -3.77 -13.42
C GLN A 13 15.17 -3.01 -12.95
N LEU A 14 13.97 -3.58 -13.12
CA LEU A 14 12.75 -2.93 -12.65
C LEU A 14 12.65 -2.88 -11.12
N ASP A 15 13.38 -3.76 -10.44
CA ASP A 15 13.44 -3.84 -8.98
C ASP A 15 14.70 -3.19 -8.39
N GLY A 16 15.71 -2.87 -9.21
CA GLY A 16 16.96 -2.21 -8.81
C GLY A 16 18.03 -3.17 -8.28
N GLU A 17 17.92 -4.46 -8.62
CA GLU A 17 18.77 -5.55 -8.11
C GLU A 17 19.89 -5.95 -9.10
N GLU A 18 19.99 -5.28 -10.25
CA GLU A 18 21.01 -5.55 -11.27
C GLU A 18 22.40 -4.97 -10.90
N THR A 19 23.44 -5.63 -11.39
CA THR A 19 24.79 -5.06 -11.37
C THR A 19 24.98 -4.01 -12.48
N PRO A 20 25.96 -3.08 -12.36
CA PRO A 20 26.26 -2.11 -13.42
C PRO A 20 26.67 -2.75 -14.76
N ALA A 21 27.33 -3.90 -14.72
CA ALA A 21 27.71 -4.66 -15.90
C ALA A 21 26.50 -5.25 -16.62
N GLU A 22 25.57 -5.84 -15.86
CA GLU A 22 24.30 -6.37 -16.39
C GLU A 22 23.41 -5.27 -16.96
N ARG A 23 23.38 -4.09 -16.33
CA ARG A 23 22.69 -2.91 -16.87
C ARG A 23 23.17 -2.58 -18.27
N THR A 24 24.48 -2.43 -18.43
CA THR A 24 25.12 -2.06 -19.70
C THR A 24 24.88 -3.12 -20.79
N ALA A 25 24.99 -4.40 -20.42
CA ALA A 25 24.79 -5.51 -21.34
C ALA A 25 23.32 -5.63 -21.81
N ALA A 26 22.36 -5.39 -20.91
CA ALA A 26 20.94 -5.39 -21.24
C ALA A 26 20.53 -4.16 -22.06
N ASP A 27 21.11 -2.97 -21.82
CA ASP A 27 20.89 -1.78 -22.66
C ASP A 27 21.36 -2.01 -24.11
N ASP A 28 22.52 -2.64 -24.29
CA ASP A 28 23.02 -3.05 -25.61
C ASP A 28 22.07 -4.06 -26.29
N HIS A 29 21.51 -5.01 -25.53
CA HIS A 29 20.50 -5.93 -26.05
C HIS A 29 19.20 -5.21 -26.45
N LEU A 30 18.73 -4.26 -25.64
CA LEU A 30 17.56 -3.42 -25.96
C LEU A 30 17.79 -2.61 -27.24
N GLY A 31 19.03 -2.21 -27.56
CA GLY A 31 19.37 -1.59 -28.84
C GLY A 31 19.06 -2.48 -30.05
N ARG A 32 19.18 -3.81 -29.90
CA ARG A 32 19.12 -4.77 -31.01
C ARG A 32 17.82 -5.58 -31.09
N CYS A 33 17.06 -5.69 -30.00
CA CYS A 33 15.86 -6.53 -29.95
C CYS A 33 14.57 -5.73 -29.69
N ALA A 34 13.71 -5.60 -30.70
CA ALA A 34 12.41 -4.93 -30.57
C ALA A 34 11.48 -5.63 -29.57
N GLY A 35 11.41 -6.96 -29.60
CA GLY A 35 10.53 -7.72 -28.69
C GLY A 35 10.88 -7.55 -27.21
N CYS A 36 12.16 -7.39 -26.87
CA CYS A 36 12.58 -7.10 -25.49
C CYS A 36 12.32 -5.64 -25.09
N ARG A 37 12.41 -4.68 -26.03
CA ARG A 37 12.01 -3.28 -25.78
C ARG A 37 10.53 -3.15 -25.46
N ASP A 38 9.67 -3.76 -26.28
CA ASP A 38 8.22 -3.70 -26.09
C ASP A 38 7.82 -4.37 -24.77
N TRP A 39 8.40 -5.53 -24.49
CA TRP A 39 8.20 -6.24 -23.23
C TRP A 39 8.63 -5.39 -22.03
N PHE A 40 9.81 -4.77 -22.07
CA PHE A 40 10.34 -3.97 -20.97
C PHE A 40 9.51 -2.70 -20.73
N ALA A 41 9.07 -2.02 -21.80
CA ALA A 41 8.20 -0.86 -21.70
C ALA A 41 6.83 -1.20 -21.10
N LEU A 42 6.26 -2.35 -21.48
CA LEU A 42 5.02 -2.87 -20.91
C LEU A 42 5.20 -3.21 -19.43
N ALA A 43 6.25 -3.96 -19.09
CA ALA A 43 6.58 -4.34 -17.72
C ALA A 43 6.80 -3.12 -16.82
N ALA A 44 7.58 -2.12 -17.27
CA ALA A 44 7.79 -0.87 -16.56
C ALA A 44 6.48 -0.10 -16.35
N THR A 45 5.57 -0.12 -17.33
CA THR A 45 4.24 0.50 -17.21
C THR A 45 3.38 -0.20 -16.15
N LEU A 46 3.40 -1.53 -16.12
CA LEU A 46 2.68 -2.32 -15.11
C LEU A 46 3.27 -2.09 -13.71
N THR A 47 4.60 -2.11 -13.56
CA THR A 47 5.29 -1.85 -12.29
C THR A 47 4.99 -0.45 -11.76
N ARG A 48 4.96 0.58 -12.63
CA ARG A 48 4.53 1.92 -12.21
C ARG A 48 3.08 1.94 -11.75
N ARG A 49 2.18 1.27 -12.46
CA ARG A 49 0.74 1.21 -12.12
C ARG A 49 0.47 0.45 -10.83
N SER A 50 1.18 -0.65 -10.57
CA SER A 50 1.05 -1.43 -9.34
C SER A 50 1.64 -0.71 -8.13
N ARG A 51 2.70 0.09 -8.33
CA ARG A 51 3.34 0.92 -7.29
C ARG A 51 2.61 2.24 -7.01
N LEU A 52 1.45 2.50 -7.62
CA LEU A 52 0.61 3.66 -7.28
C LEU A 52 0.01 3.48 -5.88
N THR A 53 0.79 3.85 -4.87
CA THR A 53 0.25 4.31 -3.60
C THR A 53 -0.17 5.76 -3.81
N LEU A 54 -1.41 6.10 -3.46
CA LEU A 54 -1.81 7.50 -3.39
C LEU A 54 -0.85 8.20 -2.42
N VAL A 55 0.03 9.05 -2.94
CA VAL A 55 0.68 10.07 -2.13
C VAL A 55 -0.44 10.99 -1.72
N ALA A 56 -0.88 10.89 -0.47
CA ALA A 56 -1.75 11.90 0.11
C ALA A 56 -1.05 13.26 -0.09
N PRO A 57 -1.78 14.32 -0.49
CA PRO A 57 -1.17 15.64 -0.60
C PRO A 57 -0.45 15.94 0.71
N ASP A 58 0.80 16.36 0.54
CA ASP A 58 1.80 16.55 1.58
C ASP A 58 1.21 17.29 2.78
N GLN A 59 1.15 16.64 3.95
CA GLN A 59 1.05 17.40 5.20
C GLN A 59 2.44 17.99 5.40
N PRO A 60 2.60 19.33 5.46
CA PRO A 60 3.91 19.93 5.66
C PRO A 60 4.51 19.42 6.96
N ARG A 61 5.53 18.56 6.84
CA ARG A 61 6.36 18.14 7.97
C ARG A 61 7.22 19.34 8.37
N PRO A 62 7.16 19.83 9.61
CA PRO A 62 8.14 20.79 10.07
C PRO A 62 9.49 20.07 10.17
N GLY A 63 10.50 20.53 9.41
CA GLY A 63 11.90 20.21 9.70
C GLY A 63 12.72 19.46 8.64
N LEU A 64 12.21 19.19 7.44
CA LEU A 64 13.06 18.66 6.36
C LEU A 64 13.54 19.80 5.46
N VAL A 65 14.76 20.27 5.73
CA VAL A 65 15.51 21.10 4.78
C VAL A 65 15.77 20.25 3.55
N ALA A 66 15.00 20.49 2.49
CA ALA A 66 15.27 19.92 1.19
C ALA A 66 16.58 20.53 0.67
N LEU A 67 17.65 19.73 0.62
CA LEU A 67 18.80 20.04 -0.23
C LEU A 67 18.31 19.96 -1.67
N SER A 68 17.96 21.12 -2.22
CA SER A 68 17.52 21.30 -3.59
C SER A 68 18.68 20.94 -4.54
N PRO A 69 18.49 20.07 -5.54
CA PRO A 69 19.50 19.90 -6.59
C PRO A 69 19.67 21.23 -7.34
N ALA A 70 20.92 21.55 -7.67
CA ALA A 70 21.33 22.82 -8.28
C ALA A 70 20.42 23.21 -9.45
N GLN A 71 19.73 24.33 -9.30
CA GLN A 71 18.94 24.92 -10.38
C GLN A 71 19.87 25.38 -11.51
N PRO A 72 19.50 25.16 -12.79
CA PRO A 72 20.21 25.77 -13.91
C PRO A 72 20.13 27.31 -13.82
N SER A 73 21.22 27.96 -14.20
CA SER A 73 21.39 29.41 -14.11
C SER A 73 20.30 30.20 -14.87
N PRO A 74 19.81 31.32 -14.31
CA PRO A 74 18.76 32.11 -14.94
C PRO A 74 19.26 32.89 -16.16
N PRO A 75 18.41 33.13 -17.17
CA PRO A 75 18.71 34.02 -18.30
C PRO A 75 18.83 35.49 -17.86
N PRO A 76 19.55 36.36 -18.62
CA PRO A 76 19.81 37.74 -18.24
C PRO A 76 18.53 38.60 -18.15
N ALA A 77 18.58 39.56 -17.22
CA ALA A 77 17.47 40.29 -16.63
C ALA A 77 16.57 41.06 -17.61
N GLY A 78 15.28 40.73 -17.61
CA GLY A 78 14.21 41.68 -17.93
C GLY A 78 13.88 42.56 -16.71
N PRO A 79 13.11 43.66 -16.88
CA PRO A 79 12.82 44.60 -15.81
C PRO A 79 12.16 43.90 -14.61
N GLU A 80 12.74 44.14 -13.43
CA GLU A 80 12.45 43.47 -12.16
C GLU A 80 10.96 43.57 -11.79
N PRO A 81 10.24 42.44 -11.63
CA PRO A 81 8.98 42.46 -10.90
C PRO A 81 9.29 42.67 -9.42
N ASP A 82 8.70 43.72 -8.85
CA ASP A 82 8.75 44.11 -7.44
C ASP A 82 8.68 42.89 -6.49
N ARG A 83 9.83 42.54 -5.89
CA ARG A 83 10.01 41.42 -4.96
C ARG A 83 9.59 41.75 -3.52
N SER A 84 8.94 42.87 -3.28
CA SER A 84 8.53 43.28 -1.93
C SER A 84 7.15 42.77 -1.49
N ARG A 85 6.52 41.84 -2.22
CA ARG A 85 5.32 41.15 -1.72
C ARG A 85 5.71 40.10 -0.67
N PRO A 86 5.38 40.26 0.62
CA PRO A 86 5.55 39.19 1.58
C PRO A 86 4.74 37.98 1.11
N ALA A 87 5.34 36.79 1.18
CA ALA A 87 4.59 35.55 1.04
C ALA A 87 3.49 35.58 2.10
N LEU A 88 2.24 35.80 1.67
CA LEU A 88 1.08 35.68 2.54
C LEU A 88 1.08 34.24 3.06
N VAL A 89 1.55 34.05 4.29
CA VAL A 89 1.16 32.92 5.12
C VAL A 89 -0.34 33.11 5.32
N GLY A 90 -1.12 32.59 4.38
CA GLY A 90 -2.57 32.59 4.47
C GLY A 90 -2.96 31.85 5.74
N PRO A 91 -3.99 32.30 6.47
CA PRO A 91 -4.49 31.58 7.64
C PRO A 91 -4.80 30.13 7.25
N ASP A 92 -4.48 29.17 8.13
CA ASP A 92 -4.81 27.76 7.91
C ASP A 92 -6.34 27.59 7.91
N LEU A 93 -6.91 27.68 6.71
CA LEU A 93 -8.34 27.50 6.48
C LEU A 93 -8.72 26.02 6.42
N ALA A 94 -7.80 25.07 6.61
CA ALA A 94 -8.12 23.65 6.55
C ALA A 94 -9.23 23.28 7.54
N GLY A 95 -9.19 23.83 8.76
CA GLY A 95 -10.24 23.62 9.76
C GLY A 95 -11.61 24.15 9.31
N VAL A 96 -11.64 25.32 8.66
CA VAL A 96 -12.88 25.97 8.18
C VAL A 96 -13.44 25.24 6.97
N VAL A 97 -12.58 24.80 6.05
CA VAL A 97 -12.95 24.03 4.86
C VAL A 97 -13.41 22.61 5.25
N LEU A 98 -12.75 21.94 6.20
CA LEU A 98 -13.28 20.69 6.75
C LEU A 98 -14.61 20.91 7.50
N ALA A 99 -14.79 22.08 8.13
CA ALA A 99 -16.03 22.50 8.77
C ALA A 99 -17.16 22.88 7.78
N THR A 100 -16.90 22.98 6.48
CA THR A 100 -17.92 23.16 5.44
C THR A 100 -18.24 21.88 4.66
N LEU A 101 -17.45 20.81 4.83
CA LEU A 101 -17.72 19.51 4.21
C LEU A 101 -19.03 18.90 4.75
N PRO A 102 -19.80 18.21 3.89
CA PRO A 102 -21.10 17.65 4.25
C PRO A 102 -20.94 16.63 5.38
N ALA A 103 -21.87 16.66 6.34
CA ALA A 103 -21.99 15.73 7.47
C ALA A 103 -21.68 14.25 7.12
N PRO A 104 -22.05 13.71 5.94
CA PRO A 104 -21.70 12.36 5.53
C PRO A 104 -20.21 12.00 5.53
N ARG A 105 -19.31 12.98 5.42
CA ARG A 105 -17.85 12.75 5.40
C ARG A 105 -17.27 12.72 6.82
N ARG A 106 -17.74 13.60 7.71
CA ARG A 106 -17.27 13.68 9.11
C ARG A 106 -17.64 12.45 9.93
N TRP A 107 -18.84 11.89 9.76
CA TRP A 107 -19.19 10.66 10.49
C TRP A 107 -18.33 9.48 10.07
N ARG A 108 -17.94 9.40 8.78
CA ARG A 108 -17.07 8.34 8.28
C ARG A 108 -15.68 8.45 8.87
N GLU A 109 -15.12 9.66 8.90
CA GLU A 109 -13.82 9.92 9.52
C GLU A 109 -13.84 9.54 11.01
N ARG A 110 -14.87 9.97 11.75
CA ARG A 110 -15.06 9.59 13.16
C ARG A 110 -15.21 8.07 13.33
N LEU A 111 -16.04 7.43 12.50
CA LEU A 111 -16.23 5.97 12.55
C LEU A 111 -14.92 5.22 12.28
N VAL A 112 -14.14 5.64 11.27
CA VAL A 112 -12.85 5.01 10.95
C VAL A 112 -11.86 5.19 12.10
N LEU A 113 -11.82 6.38 12.73
CA LEU A 113 -11.00 6.62 13.92
C LEU A 113 -11.45 5.75 15.10
N SER A 114 -12.76 5.65 15.35
CA SER A 114 -13.32 4.79 16.40
C SER A 114 -13.02 3.32 16.15
N LEU A 115 -13.13 2.84 14.90
CA LEU A 115 -12.78 1.47 14.52
C LEU A 115 -11.28 1.20 14.73
N ARG A 116 -10.40 2.13 14.34
CA ARG A 116 -8.96 2.01 14.59
C ARG A 116 -8.62 2.02 16.08
N ALA A 117 -9.26 2.89 16.85
CA ALA A 117 -9.08 2.94 18.31
C ALA A 117 -9.58 1.64 18.97
N GLY A 118 -10.74 1.13 18.55
CA GLY A 118 -11.27 -0.16 19.01
C GLY A 118 -10.35 -1.32 18.64
N LEU A 119 -9.82 -1.35 17.41
CA LEU A 119 -8.86 -2.37 16.98
C LEU A 119 -7.55 -2.29 17.78
N ALA A 120 -7.05 -1.08 18.05
CA ALA A 120 -5.86 -0.88 18.87
C ALA A 120 -6.09 -1.35 20.31
N LEU A 121 -7.26 -1.04 20.89
CA LEU A 121 -7.64 -1.50 22.22
C LEU A 121 -7.69 -3.03 22.27
N ILE A 122 -8.41 -3.68 21.35
CA ILE A 122 -8.48 -5.15 21.26
C ILE A 122 -7.08 -5.76 21.08
N GLY A 123 -6.26 -5.20 20.19
CA GLY A 123 -4.89 -5.65 19.98
C GLY A 123 -4.03 -5.55 21.24
N ALA A 124 -4.14 -4.45 21.99
CA ALA A 124 -3.44 -4.26 23.26
C ALA A 124 -3.92 -5.28 24.31
N LEU A 125 -5.23 -5.50 24.44
CA LEU A 125 -5.79 -6.50 25.34
C LEU A 125 -5.26 -7.90 24.99
N GLN A 126 -5.27 -8.30 23.72
CA GLN A 126 -4.78 -9.61 23.29
C GLN A 126 -3.27 -9.78 23.55
N LEU A 127 -2.49 -8.72 23.30
CA LEU A 127 -1.06 -8.70 23.55
C LEU A 127 -0.76 -8.87 25.04
N VAL A 128 -1.45 -8.11 25.90
CA VAL A 128 -1.31 -8.23 27.36
C VAL A 128 -1.73 -9.62 27.84
N LEU A 129 -2.84 -10.17 27.34
CA LEU A 129 -3.27 -11.52 27.68
C LEU A 129 -2.23 -12.58 27.28
N GLY A 130 -1.66 -12.47 26.08
CA GLY A 130 -0.60 -13.37 25.62
C GLY A 130 0.68 -13.26 26.47
N LEU A 131 1.12 -12.04 26.79
CA LEU A 131 2.28 -11.82 27.67
C LEU A 131 2.03 -12.34 29.08
N VAL A 132 0.81 -12.16 29.61
CA VAL A 132 0.41 -12.72 30.90
C VAL A 132 0.41 -14.25 30.87
N GLN A 133 0.00 -14.90 29.77
CA GLN A 133 0.08 -16.36 29.62
C GLN A 133 1.54 -16.86 29.61
N VAL A 134 2.48 -16.08 29.04
CA VAL A 134 3.91 -16.43 29.12
C VAL A 134 4.42 -16.37 30.57
N GLY A 135 4.00 -15.36 31.34
CA GLY A 135 4.47 -15.14 32.72
C GLY A 135 3.76 -15.97 33.79
N ARG A 136 2.48 -16.33 33.57
CA ARG A 136 1.74 -17.27 34.40
C ARG A 136 1.85 -18.65 33.76
N GLY A 137 2.78 -19.48 34.25
CA GLY A 137 2.85 -20.89 33.85
C GLY A 137 1.49 -21.60 33.96
N PRO A 138 1.31 -22.79 33.36
CA PRO A 138 0.01 -23.44 33.19
C PRO A 138 -0.70 -23.58 34.54
N ALA A 139 -1.66 -22.69 34.79
CA ALA A 139 -2.43 -22.67 36.02
C ALA A 139 -3.62 -23.60 35.87
N GLY A 140 -3.48 -24.84 36.33
CA GLY A 140 -4.55 -25.83 36.33
C GLY A 140 -4.07 -27.13 36.95
N GLY A 141 -4.54 -27.41 38.18
CA GLY A 141 -4.14 -28.57 38.95
C GLY A 141 -4.53 -29.90 38.31
N HIS A 142 -3.79 -30.93 38.74
CA HIS A 142 -3.87 -32.37 38.43
C HIS A 142 -2.81 -32.81 37.40
N ALA A 143 -1.61 -33.08 37.93
CA ALA A 143 -0.49 -33.61 37.17
C ALA A 143 -0.79 -35.04 36.73
N HIS A 144 -1.21 -35.20 35.48
CA HIS A 144 -1.03 -36.45 34.75
C HIS A 144 0.41 -36.44 34.19
N GLY A 145 1.11 -37.57 34.32
CA GLY A 145 2.49 -37.92 33.91
C GLY A 145 3.42 -36.88 33.22
N ALA A 146 4.73 -37.02 33.43
CA ALA A 146 5.77 -36.13 32.87
C ALA A 146 5.65 -35.83 31.36
N LEU A 147 5.14 -36.77 30.56
CA LEU A 147 4.90 -36.60 29.12
C LEU A 147 3.75 -35.63 28.80
N ASP A 148 2.68 -35.64 29.62
CA ASP A 148 1.49 -34.81 29.45
C ASP A 148 1.76 -33.36 29.87
N THR A 149 2.62 -33.17 30.89
CA THR A 149 3.11 -31.84 31.28
C THR A 149 3.99 -31.17 30.22
N LEU A 150 4.82 -31.94 29.50
CA LEU A 150 5.66 -31.41 28.43
C LEU A 150 4.83 -31.00 27.22
N THR A 151 3.91 -31.86 26.78
CA THR A 151 3.01 -31.58 25.64
C THR A 151 2.03 -30.43 25.93
N SER A 152 1.44 -30.39 27.13
CA SER A 152 0.57 -29.28 27.56
C SER A 152 1.33 -27.95 27.65
N GLY A 153 2.59 -27.97 28.11
CA GLY A 153 3.46 -26.80 28.14
C GLY A 153 3.77 -26.26 26.75
N HIS A 154 4.09 -27.12 25.78
CA HIS A 154 4.33 -26.71 24.39
C HIS A 154 3.11 -26.05 23.75
N LEU A 155 1.92 -26.66 23.89
CA LEU A 155 0.67 -26.10 23.37
C LEU A 155 0.29 -24.78 24.05
N TRP A 156 0.59 -24.63 25.34
CA TRP A 156 0.41 -23.38 26.07
C TRP A 156 1.28 -22.26 25.51
N HIS A 157 2.59 -22.50 25.36
CA HIS A 157 3.52 -21.52 24.80
C HIS A 157 3.18 -21.16 23.35
N GLU A 158 2.78 -22.14 22.52
CA GLU A 158 2.32 -21.90 21.16
C GLU A 158 1.07 -21.01 21.14
N SER A 159 0.07 -21.30 21.98
CA SER A 159 -1.15 -20.49 22.08
C SER A 159 -0.87 -19.05 22.56
N ALA A 160 0.07 -18.88 23.50
CA ALA A 160 0.50 -17.57 23.97
C ALA A 160 1.22 -16.78 22.87
N ALA A 161 2.11 -17.43 22.11
CA ALA A 161 2.79 -16.83 20.97
C ALA A 161 1.79 -16.37 19.89
N TRP A 162 0.77 -17.18 19.59
CA TRP A 162 -0.31 -16.80 18.67
C TRP A 162 -1.09 -15.58 19.16
N ASN A 163 -1.44 -15.52 20.45
CA ASN A 163 -2.12 -14.35 21.04
C ASN A 163 -1.30 -13.07 20.93
N ILE A 164 0.01 -13.17 21.21
CA ILE A 164 0.96 -12.05 21.06
C ILE A 164 1.04 -11.61 19.58
N ALA A 165 1.19 -12.56 18.66
CA ALA A 165 1.32 -12.27 17.24
C ALA A 165 0.06 -11.60 16.66
N VAL A 166 -1.13 -12.10 17.00
CA VAL A 166 -2.40 -11.52 16.56
C VAL A 166 -2.61 -10.13 17.18
N GLY A 167 -2.32 -9.96 18.47
CA GLY A 167 -2.39 -8.66 19.15
C GLY A 167 -1.48 -7.62 18.50
N ALA A 168 -0.22 -7.98 18.26
CA ALA A 168 0.75 -7.15 17.53
C ALA A 168 0.28 -6.85 16.10
N GLY A 169 -0.29 -7.83 15.41
CA GLY A 169 -0.89 -7.67 14.09
C GLY A 169 -2.02 -6.63 14.09
N PHE A 170 -2.96 -6.69 15.03
CA PHE A 170 -4.02 -5.70 15.16
C PHE A 170 -3.51 -4.29 15.47
N LEU A 171 -2.52 -4.16 16.35
CA LEU A 171 -1.85 -2.88 16.63
C LEU A 171 -1.17 -2.32 15.37
N PHE A 172 -0.48 -3.18 14.60
CA PHE A 172 0.14 -2.80 13.34
C PHE A 172 -0.90 -2.33 12.31
N VAL A 173 -2.03 -3.03 12.17
CA VAL A 173 -3.13 -2.62 11.29
C VAL A 173 -3.75 -1.30 11.75
N ALA A 174 -3.93 -1.10 13.07
CA ALA A 174 -4.47 0.14 13.62
C ALA A 174 -3.54 1.35 13.38
N ALA A 175 -2.22 1.15 13.45
CA ALA A 175 -1.21 2.17 13.18
C ALA A 175 -1.00 2.44 11.68
N ARG A 176 -1.28 1.47 10.81
CA ARG A 176 -1.06 1.60 9.36
C ARG A 176 -2.06 2.56 8.70
N ARG A 177 -1.52 3.41 7.82
CA ARG A 177 -2.32 4.31 6.96
C ARG A 177 -2.73 3.67 5.63
N THR A 178 -2.08 2.59 5.21
CA THR A 178 -2.33 1.90 3.93
C THR A 178 -3.26 0.69 4.10
N PRO A 179 -4.08 0.35 3.07
CA PRO A 179 -5.00 -0.78 3.14
C PRO A 179 -4.24 -2.10 3.27
N THR A 180 -4.70 -2.95 4.19
CA THR A 180 -4.13 -4.27 4.50
C THR A 180 -4.81 -5.35 3.65
N SER A 181 -4.43 -5.45 2.37
CA SER A 181 -4.97 -6.50 1.49
C SER A 181 -4.32 -7.88 1.74
N GLY A 182 -3.01 -7.92 2.03
CA GLY A 182 -2.27 -9.18 2.13
C GLY A 182 -2.57 -10.04 3.36
N LEU A 183 -2.96 -9.44 4.49
CA LEU A 183 -3.20 -10.17 5.75
C LEU A 183 -4.62 -10.76 5.85
N LEU A 184 -5.57 -10.24 5.07
CA LEU A 184 -6.98 -10.60 5.17
C LEU A 184 -7.25 -12.08 4.83
N PRO A 185 -6.69 -12.68 3.76
CA PRO A 185 -6.95 -14.09 3.45
C PRO A 185 -6.48 -15.02 4.57
N THR A 186 -5.24 -14.84 5.03
CA THR A 186 -4.65 -15.66 6.10
C THR A 186 -5.43 -15.52 7.41
N LEU A 187 -5.74 -14.28 7.80
CA LEU A 187 -6.53 -14.02 9.01
C LEU A 187 -7.96 -14.60 8.90
N SER A 188 -8.57 -14.54 7.71
CA SER A 188 -9.90 -15.12 7.48
C SER A 188 -9.89 -16.65 7.59
N ALA A 189 -8.90 -17.31 7.01
CA ALA A 189 -8.74 -18.76 7.13
C ALA A 189 -8.53 -19.17 8.60
N PHE A 190 -7.66 -18.45 9.30
CA PHE A 190 -7.41 -18.65 10.73
C PHE A 190 -8.68 -18.49 11.58
N VAL A 191 -9.42 -17.39 11.41
CA VAL A 191 -10.68 -17.14 12.12
C VAL A 191 -11.73 -18.20 11.77
N GLY A 192 -11.82 -18.61 10.50
CA GLY A 192 -12.74 -19.66 10.07
C GLY A 192 -12.48 -20.99 10.77
N ALA A 193 -11.22 -21.43 10.81
CA ALA A 193 -10.83 -22.62 11.56
C ALA A 193 -11.13 -22.50 13.07
N LEU A 194 -10.84 -21.33 13.65
CA LEU A 194 -11.04 -21.06 15.08
C LEU A 194 -12.54 -21.05 15.46
N VAL A 195 -13.41 -20.54 14.60
CA VAL A 195 -14.88 -20.63 14.74
C VAL A 195 -15.35 -22.07 14.66
N LEU A 196 -14.86 -22.85 13.68
CA LEU A 196 -15.21 -24.27 13.54
C LEU A 196 -14.81 -25.08 14.78
N LEU A 197 -13.59 -24.91 15.26
CA LEU A 197 -13.10 -25.57 16.47
C LEU A 197 -13.90 -25.14 17.71
N SER A 198 -14.20 -23.84 17.86
CA SER A 198 -14.99 -23.35 18.99
C SER A 198 -16.43 -23.90 18.97
N ALA A 199 -17.04 -24.03 17.79
CA ALA A 199 -18.35 -24.65 17.64
C ALA A 199 -18.32 -26.14 18.01
N ASN A 200 -17.26 -26.85 17.60
CA ASN A 200 -17.04 -28.24 17.99
C ASN A 200 -16.87 -28.40 19.52
N ASP A 201 -16.10 -27.54 20.16
CA ASP A 201 -15.92 -27.55 21.62
C ASP A 201 -17.24 -27.28 22.34
N LEU A 202 -18.06 -26.37 21.81
CA LEU A 202 -19.39 -26.07 22.34
C LEU A 202 -20.35 -27.25 22.21
N VAL A 203 -20.39 -27.90 21.05
CA VAL A 203 -21.22 -29.10 20.81
C VAL A 203 -20.79 -30.28 21.68
N THR A 204 -19.49 -30.44 21.91
CA THR A 204 -18.95 -31.52 22.74
C THR A 204 -18.92 -31.21 24.24
N GLY A 205 -19.36 -30.02 24.65
CA GLY A 205 -19.38 -29.59 26.06
C GLY A 205 -17.98 -29.33 26.65
N ARG A 206 -16.96 -29.18 25.81
CA ARG A 206 -15.55 -28.98 26.21
C ARG A 206 -15.13 -27.51 26.14
N VAL A 207 -15.97 -26.62 26.67
CA VAL A 207 -15.73 -25.17 26.57
C VAL A 207 -14.91 -24.67 27.75
N ASP A 208 -13.69 -24.21 27.47
CA ASP A 208 -12.96 -23.36 28.40
C ASP A 208 -13.44 -21.90 28.25
N PRO A 209 -14.03 -21.29 29.30
CA PRO A 209 -14.60 -19.95 29.21
C PRO A 209 -13.53 -18.86 28.97
N THR A 210 -12.30 -19.07 29.44
CA THR A 210 -11.19 -18.13 29.23
C THR A 210 -10.77 -18.12 27.78
N ARG A 211 -10.68 -19.31 27.17
CA ARG A 211 -10.39 -19.49 25.75
C ARG A 211 -11.52 -18.92 24.88
N LEU A 212 -12.78 -19.10 25.26
CA LEU A 212 -13.90 -18.55 24.50
C LEU A 212 -13.92 -17.01 24.49
N VAL A 213 -13.58 -16.38 25.62
CA VAL A 213 -13.48 -14.91 25.71
C VAL A 213 -12.34 -14.38 24.82
N SER A 214 -11.17 -15.03 24.81
CA SER A 214 -10.06 -14.62 23.94
C SER A 214 -10.38 -14.81 22.46
N HIS A 215 -11.11 -15.87 22.10
CA HIS A 215 -11.64 -16.06 20.74
C HIS A 215 -12.62 -14.95 20.34
N GLY A 216 -13.46 -14.49 21.28
CA GLY A 216 -14.39 -13.38 21.06
C GLY A 216 -13.68 -12.06 20.72
N PHE A 217 -12.61 -11.72 21.44
CA PHE A 217 -11.78 -10.56 21.12
C PHE A 217 -11.16 -10.65 19.73
N LEU A 218 -10.66 -11.83 19.36
CA LEU A 218 -10.06 -12.08 18.05
C LEU A 218 -11.08 -11.91 16.92
N LEU A 219 -12.28 -12.48 17.09
CA LEU A 219 -13.37 -12.34 16.14
C LEU A 219 -13.80 -10.88 15.99
N ALA A 220 -13.94 -10.14 17.09
CA ALA A 220 -14.27 -8.71 17.07
C ALA A 220 -13.19 -7.89 16.33
N GLY A 221 -11.91 -8.14 16.61
CA GLY A 221 -10.79 -7.53 15.90
C GLY A 221 -10.83 -7.81 14.40
N TYR A 222 -11.05 -9.06 14.01
CA TYR A 222 -11.22 -9.46 12.61
C TYR A 222 -12.37 -8.71 11.92
N LEU A 223 -13.54 -8.63 12.54
CA LEU A 223 -14.69 -7.91 11.98
C LEU A 223 -14.39 -6.42 11.77
N ILE A 224 -13.62 -5.80 12.66
CA ILE A 224 -13.16 -4.42 12.48
C ILE A 224 -12.20 -4.31 11.29
N VAL A 225 -11.25 -5.23 11.13
CA VAL A 225 -10.35 -5.25 9.96
C VAL A 225 -11.14 -5.41 8.66
N VAL A 226 -12.15 -6.30 8.63
CA VAL A 226 -13.07 -6.46 7.49
C VAL A 226 -13.90 -5.19 7.25
N ALA A 227 -14.34 -4.50 8.30
CA ALA A 227 -15.03 -3.23 8.14
C ALA A 227 -14.13 -2.17 7.49
N LEU A 228 -12.90 -2.02 8.01
CA LEU A 228 -11.89 -1.07 7.50
C LEU A 228 -11.45 -1.38 6.07
N SER A 229 -11.54 -2.64 5.62
CA SER A 229 -11.20 -3.02 4.24
C SER A 229 -12.25 -2.60 3.20
N ARG A 230 -13.49 -2.29 3.64
CA ARG A 230 -14.59 -1.98 2.74
C ARG A 230 -14.38 -0.65 1.98
N PRO A 231 -14.62 -0.61 0.65
CA PRO A 231 -14.45 0.60 -0.17
C PRO A 231 -15.24 1.81 0.34
N ARG A 232 -16.40 1.58 0.98
CA ARG A 232 -17.27 2.65 1.50
C ARG A 232 -16.62 3.44 2.65
N LEU A 233 -15.66 2.88 3.36
CA LEU A 233 -14.94 3.57 4.44
C LEU A 233 -13.61 4.20 3.97
N ARG A 234 -13.28 4.11 2.67
CA ARG A 234 -12.11 4.79 2.10
C ARG A 234 -12.46 6.27 1.83
N PRO A 235 -11.81 7.23 2.50
CA PRO A 235 -12.08 8.66 2.31
C PRO A 235 -11.75 9.17 0.90
N ASP A 236 -10.85 8.45 0.21
CA ASP A 236 -10.22 8.88 -1.05
C ASP A 236 -10.65 8.05 -2.26
N GLY A 237 -11.81 7.38 -2.20
CA GLY A 237 -12.40 6.80 -3.41
C GLY A 237 -12.67 7.92 -4.42
N PRO A 238 -12.29 7.78 -5.71
CA PRO A 238 -12.58 8.79 -6.71
C PRO A 238 -14.08 9.09 -6.63
N ALA A 239 -14.43 10.38 -6.54
CA ALA A 239 -15.81 10.82 -6.49
C ALA A 239 -16.51 10.32 -7.77
N GLY A 240 -17.14 9.15 -7.68
CA GLY A 240 -17.84 8.51 -8.78
C GLY A 240 -19.06 9.35 -9.12
N ARG A 241 -18.90 10.30 -10.05
CA ARG A 241 -20.02 10.73 -10.88
C ARG A 241 -20.53 9.47 -11.57
N GLY A 242 -21.79 9.11 -11.33
CA GLY A 242 -22.45 7.90 -11.78
C GLY A 242 -22.43 7.73 -13.30
N ARG A 243 -21.30 7.29 -13.85
CA ARG A 243 -21.24 6.64 -15.15
C ARG A 243 -21.33 5.14 -14.88
N PRO A 244 -22.31 4.42 -15.45
CA PRO A 244 -22.36 2.97 -15.32
C PRO A 244 -21.02 2.40 -15.80
N ASP A 245 -20.38 1.67 -14.89
CA ASP A 245 -19.08 1.05 -15.04
C ASP A 245 -19.20 -0.05 -16.09
N ARG A 246 -19.01 0.33 -17.36
CA ARG A 246 -18.66 -0.64 -18.39
C ARG A 246 -17.15 -0.85 -18.29
N PRO A 247 -16.67 -2.06 -17.95
CA PRO A 247 -15.25 -2.35 -17.99
C PRO A 247 -14.81 -2.40 -19.46
N ALA A 248 -14.61 -1.24 -20.06
CA ALA A 248 -14.13 -1.12 -21.42
C ALA A 248 -12.60 -1.02 -21.42
N TRP A 249 -11.94 -2.06 -20.91
CA TRP A 249 -10.57 -2.35 -21.33
C TRP A 249 -10.65 -2.85 -22.77
N ARG A 250 -10.78 -1.93 -23.72
CA ARG A 250 -10.53 -2.24 -25.13
C ARG A 250 -9.04 -2.07 -25.35
N LEU A 251 -8.33 -3.18 -25.47
CA LEU A 251 -7.05 -3.20 -26.18
C LEU A 251 -7.37 -2.83 -27.63
N PRO A 252 -6.82 -1.72 -28.18
CA PRO A 252 -6.88 -1.49 -29.61
C PRO A 252 -6.14 -2.64 -30.28
N ARG A 253 -6.88 -3.53 -30.93
CA ARG A 253 -6.29 -4.48 -31.88
C ARG A 253 -6.15 -3.68 -33.17
N GLU A 254 -4.94 -3.20 -33.44
CA GLU A 254 -4.60 -2.56 -34.72
C GLU A 254 -4.55 -3.61 -35.83
N ASP A 255 -5.73 -4.11 -36.22
CA ASP A 255 -5.92 -4.90 -37.44
C ASP A 255 -6.49 -3.94 -38.52
N GLY A 256 -5.66 -3.03 -39.02
CA GLY A 256 -6.00 -2.14 -40.12
C GLY A 256 -4.84 -1.21 -40.47
N PRO A 257 -4.63 -0.84 -41.75
CA PRO A 257 -3.54 0.05 -42.14
C PRO A 257 -3.69 1.39 -41.42
N THR A 258 -2.72 1.69 -40.56
CA THR A 258 -2.65 2.92 -39.77
C THR A 258 -2.68 4.12 -40.72
N PRO A 259 -3.68 5.03 -40.65
CA PRO A 259 -3.60 6.26 -41.43
C PRO A 259 -2.40 7.05 -40.91
N THR A 260 -1.46 7.35 -41.81
CA THR A 260 -0.30 8.17 -41.52
C THR A 260 -0.77 9.51 -40.92
N PRO A 261 -0.32 9.89 -39.72
CA PRO A 261 -0.69 11.18 -39.16
C PRO A 261 -0.09 12.26 -40.06
N ALA A 262 -0.95 13.00 -40.75
CA ALA A 262 -0.54 14.16 -41.52
C ALA A 262 0.03 15.20 -40.55
N LEU A 263 1.36 15.27 -40.48
CA LEU A 263 2.08 16.30 -39.74
C LEU A 263 1.69 17.66 -40.33
N ARG A 264 0.83 18.38 -39.63
CA ARG A 264 0.48 19.74 -39.98
C ARG A 264 1.60 20.66 -39.49
N LEU A 265 2.48 21.05 -40.40
CA LEU A 265 3.53 22.03 -40.13
C LEU A 265 2.88 23.35 -39.72
N LEU A 266 3.11 23.77 -38.48
CA LEU A 266 2.76 25.09 -37.98
C LEU A 266 3.74 26.13 -38.56
N PRO A 267 3.27 27.36 -38.88
CA PRO A 267 4.16 28.42 -39.35
C PRO A 267 5.22 28.76 -38.30
N PRO A 268 6.46 29.11 -38.71
CA PRO A 268 7.51 29.48 -37.77
C PRO A 268 7.10 30.70 -36.94
N HIS A 269 7.18 30.60 -35.62
CA HIS A 269 7.06 31.75 -34.72
C HIS A 269 8.43 32.45 -34.58
N PRO A 270 8.46 33.78 -34.38
CA PRO A 270 9.71 34.51 -34.20
C PRO A 270 10.48 33.93 -33.00
N GLY A 271 11.62 33.29 -33.28
CA GLY A 271 12.43 32.56 -32.29
C GLY A 271 12.75 31.09 -32.65
N SER A 272 12.30 30.57 -33.80
CA SER A 272 12.72 29.25 -34.26
C SER A 272 14.20 29.26 -34.67
N ALA A 273 15.02 28.43 -34.01
CA ALA A 273 16.43 28.26 -34.35
C ALA A 273 16.57 27.55 -35.71
N HIS A 274 17.29 28.18 -36.64
CA HIS A 274 17.68 27.57 -37.91
C HIS A 274 19.09 26.99 -37.76
N THR A 275 19.22 25.67 -37.83
CA THR A 275 20.51 25.02 -37.99
C THR A 275 20.87 25.02 -39.48
N HIS A 276 21.87 25.80 -39.87
CA HIS A 276 22.48 25.67 -41.18
C HIS A 276 23.29 24.37 -41.20
N ASP A 277 22.75 23.33 -41.82
CA ASP A 277 23.55 22.15 -42.16
C ASP A 277 24.61 22.55 -43.19
N ARG A 278 25.85 22.68 -42.72
CA ARG A 278 27.03 22.60 -43.57
C ARG A 278 27.28 21.13 -43.85
N THR A 279 26.87 20.67 -45.02
CA THR A 279 27.30 19.38 -45.57
C THR A 279 28.82 19.39 -45.72
N ALA A 280 29.49 18.47 -45.01
CA ALA A 280 30.87 18.09 -45.25
C ALA A 280 30.88 16.75 -45.99
N ALA A 281 31.05 16.82 -47.31
CA ALA A 281 31.71 15.88 -48.22
C ALA A 281 31.22 16.15 -49.65
#